data_AF-A0A084UCT4-F1
#
_entry.id   AF-A0A084UCT4-F1
#
_cell.length_a   1.000
_cell.length_b   1.000
_cell.length_c   1.000
_cell.angle_alpha   90.00
_cell.angle_beta   90.00
_cell.angle_gamma   90.00
#
_symmetry.space_group_name_H-M   'P 1'
#
loop_
_entity.id
_entity.type
_entity.pdbx_description
1 polymer ?
#
loop_
_entity_poly.entity_id
_entity_poly.type
_entity_poly.pdbx_seq_one_letter_code
_entity_poly.pdbx_strand_id
1 'polypeptide(L)'
;MRSVFALALALATFLALPASAADTDGVVKSVDMEKMTVTLEDGQTYKLPAEMDASSIEAGSMVVIAYTEIEGSKQITDLFVPE
;
A
#
# COMPACT_ATOMS: atom_id res chain seq x y z
N MET A 1 15.58 52.23 -11.52
CA MET A 1 14.60 51.14 -11.72
C MET A 1 15.40 49.89 -12.07
N ARG A 2 15.86 49.06 -11.13
CA ARG A 2 15.14 48.10 -10.26
C ARG A 2 14.20 47.16 -11.02
N SER A 3 14.73 46.43 -11.99
CA SER A 3 14.05 45.26 -12.56
C SER A 3 14.83 44.02 -12.17
N VAL A 4 14.48 43.47 -11.02
CA VAL A 4 15.06 42.25 -10.46
C VAL A 4 14.54 41.08 -11.29
N PHE A 5 15.30 40.65 -12.30
CA PHE A 5 15.14 39.32 -12.90
C PHE A 5 15.78 38.29 -11.96
N ALA A 6 15.12 38.03 -10.83
CA ALA A 6 15.50 36.94 -9.94
C ALA A 6 14.87 35.64 -10.44
N LEU A 7 15.69 34.89 -11.15
CA LEU A 7 15.65 33.45 -11.33
C LEU A 7 15.11 32.73 -10.08
N ALA A 8 13.90 32.18 -10.16
CA ALA A 8 13.40 31.20 -9.20
C ALA A 8 12.84 30.01 -9.97
N LEU A 9 13.76 29.23 -10.57
CA LEU A 9 13.42 27.92 -11.12
C LEU A 9 13.07 27.02 -9.93
N ALA A 10 11.78 26.77 -9.77
CA ALA A 10 11.23 25.87 -8.76
C ALA A 10 11.73 24.44 -9.02
N LEU A 11 12.87 24.08 -8.44
CA LEU A 11 13.35 22.71 -8.42
C LEU A 11 12.78 22.04 -7.16
N ALA A 12 11.46 21.79 -7.18
CA ALA A 12 10.84 20.86 -6.25
C ALA A 12 11.25 19.44 -6.67
N THR A 13 12.48 19.05 -6.36
CA THR A 13 12.87 17.65 -6.38
C THR A 13 12.08 16.98 -5.26
N PHE A 14 10.93 16.39 -5.61
CA PHE A 14 10.32 15.38 -4.77
C PHE A 14 11.39 14.31 -4.57
N LEU A 15 12.01 14.30 -3.40
CA LEU A 15 12.86 13.22 -2.96
C LEU A 15 11.94 11.99 -2.91
N ALA A 16 12.00 11.17 -3.96
CA ALA A 16 11.42 9.85 -3.94
C ALA A 16 12.23 9.05 -2.91
N LEU A 17 11.82 9.15 -1.66
CA LEU A 17 12.31 8.27 -0.62
C LEU A 17 11.99 6.84 -1.09
N PRO A 18 12.94 5.90 -0.98
CA PRO A 18 12.65 4.52 -1.31
C PRO A 18 11.48 4.05 -0.43
N ALA A 19 10.37 3.71 -1.08
CA ALA A 19 9.29 3.00 -0.44
C ALA A 19 9.82 1.61 -0.08
N SER A 20 10.22 1.42 1.18
CA SER A 20 10.57 0.10 1.68
C SER A 20 9.28 -0.69 1.83
N ALA A 21 9.04 -1.63 0.91
CA ALA A 21 8.00 -2.61 1.09
C ALA A 21 8.41 -3.55 2.24
N ALA A 22 7.47 -3.84 3.13
CA ALA A 22 7.59 -4.87 4.16
C ALA A 22 6.68 -6.04 3.77
N ASP A 23 7.04 -7.25 4.20
CA ASP A 23 6.24 -8.44 4.02
C ASP A 23 5.70 -8.98 5.35
N THR A 24 4.57 -9.67 5.29
CA THR A 24 3.96 -10.39 6.41
C THR A 24 3.16 -11.57 5.89
N ASP A 25 3.19 -12.68 6.60
CA ASP A 25 2.27 -13.80 6.43
C ASP A 25 1.12 -13.72 7.45
N GLY A 26 -0.02 -14.33 7.11
CA GLY A 26 -1.12 -14.47 8.04
C GLY A 26 -2.38 -15.08 7.44
N VAL A 27 -3.34 -15.38 8.32
CA VAL A 27 -4.65 -15.89 7.93
C VAL A 27 -5.61 -14.73 7.72
N VAL A 28 -6.31 -14.73 6.59
CA VAL A 28 -7.31 -13.71 6.26
C VAL A 28 -8.51 -13.87 7.19
N LYS A 29 -8.81 -12.83 7.95
CA LYS A 29 -10.02 -12.75 8.77
C LYS A 29 -11.22 -12.28 7.97
N SER A 30 -11.03 -11.29 7.12
CA SER A 30 -12.10 -10.73 6.27
C SER A 30 -11.55 -9.94 5.10
N VAL A 31 -12.26 -9.97 3.97
CA VAL A 31 -12.03 -9.11 2.81
C VAL A 31 -13.26 -8.21 2.63
N ASP A 32 -13.04 -6.90 2.56
CA ASP A 32 -14.07 -5.89 2.34
C ASP A 32 -13.81 -5.23 0.97
N MET A 33 -14.57 -5.64 -0.04
CA MET A 33 -14.44 -5.12 -1.41
C MET A 33 -15.07 -3.73 -1.58
N GLU A 34 -15.93 -3.28 -0.66
CA GLU A 34 -16.47 -1.93 -0.69
C GLU A 34 -15.43 -0.92 -0.21
N LYS A 35 -14.68 -1.28 0.84
CA LYS A 35 -13.59 -0.47 1.40
C LYS A 35 -12.24 -0.76 0.78
N MET A 36 -12.14 -1.78 -0.08
CA MET A 36 -10.89 -2.27 -0.67
C MET A 36 -9.85 -2.59 0.41
N THR A 37 -10.20 -3.44 1.37
CA THR A 37 -9.30 -3.82 2.47
C THR A 37 -9.32 -5.30 2.80
N VAL A 38 -8.16 -5.83 3.19
CA VAL A 38 -7.98 -7.16 3.78
C VAL A 38 -7.60 -7.00 5.25
N THR A 39 -8.27 -7.72 6.14
CA THR A 39 -7.90 -7.79 7.56
C THR A 39 -7.43 -9.19 7.88
N LEU A 40 -6.27 -9.32 8.54
CA LEU A 40 -5.72 -10.58 9.00
C LEU A 40 -6.19 -10.89 10.44
N GLU A 41 -5.97 -12.13 10.90
CA GLU A 41 -6.37 -12.56 12.25
C GLU A 41 -5.65 -11.81 13.40
N ASP A 42 -4.48 -11.25 13.13
CA ASP A 42 -3.75 -10.38 14.06
C ASP A 42 -4.44 -9.01 14.30
N GLY A 43 -5.51 -8.73 13.55
CA GLY A 43 -6.27 -7.48 13.61
C GLY A 43 -5.69 -6.34 12.77
N GLN A 44 -4.60 -6.56 12.04
CA GLN A 44 -4.05 -5.58 11.11
C GLN A 44 -4.86 -5.56 9.81
N THR A 45 -5.03 -4.36 9.26
CA THR A 45 -5.78 -4.11 8.02
C THR A 45 -4.88 -3.50 6.95
N TYR A 46 -5.02 -3.99 5.74
CA TYR A 46 -4.20 -3.66 4.57
C TYR A 46 -5.11 -3.22 3.42
N LYS A 47 -4.75 -2.12 2.74
CA LYS A 47 -5.53 -1.59 1.61
C LYS A 47 -5.16 -2.29 0.31
N LEU A 48 -6.17 -2.80 -0.38
CA LEU A 48 -6.08 -3.34 -1.72
C LEU A 48 -5.94 -2.19 -2.74
N PRO A 49 -5.00 -2.29 -3.70
CA PRO A 49 -4.99 -1.45 -4.89
C PRO A 49 -6.29 -1.61 -5.68
N ALA A 50 -6.73 -0.54 -6.35
CA ALA A 50 -7.93 -0.56 -7.19
C ALA A 50 -7.85 -1.59 -8.34
N GLU A 51 -6.65 -1.91 -8.78
CA GLU A 51 -6.38 -2.83 -9.89
C GLU A 51 -6.14 -4.28 -9.43
N MET A 52 -6.08 -4.54 -8.12
CA MET A 52 -5.81 -5.87 -7.59
C MET A 52 -7.10 -6.70 -7.52
N ASP A 53 -7.10 -7.85 -8.19
CA ASP A 53 -8.18 -8.82 -8.07
C ASP A 53 -7.98 -9.66 -6.80
N ALA A 54 -8.85 -9.44 -5.82
CA ALA A 54 -8.87 -10.17 -4.56
C ALA A 54 -10.04 -11.17 -4.48
N SER A 55 -10.73 -11.44 -5.59
CA SER A 55 -11.91 -12.31 -5.62
C SER A 55 -11.60 -13.75 -5.18
N SER A 56 -10.37 -14.19 -5.38
CA SER A 56 -9.87 -15.53 -5.03
C SER A 56 -9.51 -15.68 -3.54
N ILE A 57 -9.53 -14.58 -2.77
CA ILE A 57 -9.07 -14.56 -1.39
C ILE A 57 -10.28 -14.66 -0.48
N GLU A 58 -10.39 -15.79 0.23
CA GLU A 58 -11.47 -16.04 1.16
C GLU A 58 -10.99 -15.95 2.61
N ALA A 59 -11.91 -15.64 3.52
CA ALA A 59 -11.63 -15.72 4.95
C ALA A 59 -11.19 -17.15 5.33
N GLY A 60 -10.16 -17.27 6.15
CA GLY A 60 -9.50 -18.53 6.50
C GLY A 60 -8.33 -18.90 5.58
N SER A 61 -8.13 -18.21 4.46
CA SER A 61 -6.98 -18.45 3.57
C SER A 61 -5.71 -17.92 4.21
N MET A 62 -4.63 -18.69 4.13
CA MET A 62 -3.29 -18.18 4.44
C MET A 62 -2.78 -17.35 3.25
N VAL A 63 -2.19 -16.20 3.54
CA VAL A 63 -1.66 -15.29 2.53
C VAL A 63 -0.30 -14.73 2.96
N VAL A 64 0.51 -14.34 1.99
CA VAL A 64 1.70 -13.52 2.17
C VAL A 64 1.44 -12.18 1.49
N ILE A 65 1.57 -11.10 2.26
CA ILE A 65 1.28 -9.73 1.81
C ILE A 65 2.59 -8.95 1.82
N ALA A 66 2.97 -8.43 0.66
CA ALA A 66 3.92 -7.32 0.59
C ALA A 66 3.15 -6.01 0.60
N TYR A 67 3.55 -5.06 1.44
CA TYR A 67 2.91 -3.77 1.60
C TYR A 67 3.90 -2.64 1.80
N THR A 68 3.50 -1.42 1.47
CA THR A 68 4.21 -0.19 1.81
C THR A 68 3.36 0.64 2.73
N GLU A 69 3.98 1.29 3.71
CA GLU A 69 3.28 2.25 4.56
C GLU A 69 3.35 3.66 3.97
N ILE A 70 2.20 4.19 3.58
CA ILE A 70 2.05 5.54 3.02
C ILE A 70 1.13 6.31 3.96
N GLU A 71 1.65 7.37 4.58
CA GLU A 71 0.90 8.22 5.53
C GLU A 71 0.21 7.42 6.66
N GLY A 72 0.85 6.35 7.15
CA GLY A 72 0.33 5.47 8.20
C GLY A 72 -0.68 4.43 7.70
N SER A 73 -0.95 4.37 6.40
CA SER A 73 -1.79 3.37 5.75
C SER A 73 -0.93 2.28 5.12
N LYS A 74 -1.17 1.02 5.49
CA LYS A 74 -0.53 -0.14 4.85
C LYS A 74 -1.21 -0.42 3.51
N GLN A 75 -0.54 -0.13 2.41
CA GLN A 75 -1.03 -0.37 1.06
C GLN A 75 -0.36 -1.61 0.49
N ILE A 76 -1.17 -2.61 0.11
CA ILE A 76 -0.68 -3.85 -0.49
C ILE A 76 -0.03 -3.50 -1.83
N THR A 77 1.16 -4.02 -2.05
CA THR A 77 1.89 -3.94 -3.32
C THR A 77 1.91 -5.27 -4.04
N ASP A 78 1.86 -6.38 -3.29
CA ASP A 78 1.77 -7.73 -3.84
C ASP A 78 1.08 -8.65 -2.83
N LEU A 79 0.37 -9.66 -3.33
CA LEU A 79 -0.30 -10.66 -2.50
C LEU A 79 -0.18 -12.03 -3.12
N PHE A 80 0.29 -12.97 -2.32
CA PHE A 80 0.50 -14.36 -2.72
C PHE A 80 -0.28 -15.31 -1.81
N VAL A 81 -0.92 -16.32 -2.40
CA VAL A 81 -1.55 -17.42 -1.68
C VAL A 81 -0.62 -18.64 -1.84
N PRO A 82 0.05 -19.11 -0.78
CA PRO A 82 0.85 -20.33 -0.84
C PRO A 82 -0.04 -21.54 -1.12
N GLU A 83 0.45 -22.47 -1.95
CA GLU A 83 -0.25 -23.71 -2.33
C GLU A 83 -0.45 -24.70 -1.18
#